data_AF-A0A6P2FL78-F1
#
_entry.id   AF-A0A6P2FL78-F1
#
_cell.length_a   1.000
_cell.length_b   1.000
_cell.length_c   1.000
_cell.angle_alpha   90.00
_cell.angle_beta   90.00
_cell.angle_gamma   90.00
#
_symmetry.space_group_name_H-M   'P 1'
#
loop_
_entity.id
_entity.type
_entity.pdbx_description
1 polymer ?
#
loop_
_entity_poly.entity_id
_entity_poly.type
_entity_poly.pdbx_seq_one_letter_code
_entity_poly.pdbx_strand_id
1 'polypeptide(L)'
;MHPIVQTALRSLQGLAYAKAVEQCRRVAWLSRTHAGIARLEERARSVAAWENNISMLRLAMTAEERAELKIKRAIYLRMLLDSAPVRLQPWVDEDELADMPVSHLFEWVAYDLERLELDEIEATLTEREEARYAREVGEFKGFE
;
A
#
# COMPACT_ATOMS: atom_id res chain seq x y z
N MET A 1 -4.03 19.78 2.26
CA MET A 1 -2.96 18.84 2.68
C MET A 1 -1.63 19.56 2.54
N HIS A 2 -0.76 19.51 3.57
CA HIS A 2 0.56 20.13 3.49
C HIS A 2 1.42 19.48 2.37
N PRO A 3 2.26 20.25 1.63
CA PRO A 3 3.07 19.69 0.54
C PRO A 3 3.97 18.53 0.95
N ILE A 4 4.53 18.60 2.17
CA ILE A 4 5.37 17.53 2.72
C ILE A 4 4.55 16.26 3.01
N VAL A 5 3.30 16.40 3.48
CA VAL A 5 2.37 15.28 3.68
C VAL A 5 2.00 14.65 2.35
N GLN A 6 1.71 15.45 1.31
CA GLN A 6 1.42 14.92 -0.03
C GLN A 6 2.61 14.14 -0.61
N THR A 7 3.82 14.69 -0.45
CA THR A 7 5.06 14.05 -0.89
C THR A 7 5.33 12.74 -0.15
N ALA A 8 5.11 12.72 1.17
CA ALA A 8 5.25 11.53 1.98
C ALA A 8 4.20 10.48 1.63
N LEU A 9 2.96 10.88 1.37
CA LEU A 9 1.89 9.96 0.96
C LEU A 9 2.20 9.29 -0.39
N ARG A 10 2.67 10.06 -1.38
CA ARG A 10 3.15 9.51 -2.66
C ARG A 10 4.35 8.57 -2.48
N SER A 11 5.24 8.90 -1.55
CA SER A 11 6.39 8.04 -1.23
C SER A 11 5.97 6.72 -0.59
N LEU A 12 4.95 6.74 0.29
CA LEU A 12 4.36 5.53 0.86
C LEU A 12 3.68 4.67 -0.21
N GLN A 13 2.99 5.27 -1.18
CA GLN A 13 2.44 4.55 -2.34
C GLN A 13 3.55 3.86 -3.15
N GLY A 14 4.65 4.57 -3.40
CA GLY A 14 5.83 3.99 -4.07
C GLY A 14 6.46 2.83 -3.28
N LEU A 15 6.54 2.96 -1.95
CA LEU A 15 7.01 1.88 -1.07
C LEU A 15 6.09 0.66 -1.15
N ALA A 16 4.78 0.85 -1.04
CA ALA A 16 3.80 -0.24 -1.09
C ALA A 16 3.88 -1.01 -2.42
N TYR A 17 3.98 -0.29 -3.54
CA TYR A 17 4.21 -0.90 -4.85
C TYR A 17 5.51 -1.73 -4.88
N ALA A 18 6.62 -1.17 -4.38
CA ALA A 18 7.91 -1.88 -4.34
C ALA A 18 7.85 -3.14 -3.47
N LYS A 19 7.19 -3.08 -2.31
CA LYS A 19 6.97 -4.25 -1.43
C LYS A 19 6.13 -5.32 -2.11
N ALA A 20 5.07 -4.93 -2.82
CA ALA A 20 4.24 -5.87 -3.57
C ALA A 20 5.04 -6.58 -4.66
N VAL A 21 5.86 -5.85 -5.44
CA VAL A 21 6.74 -6.44 -6.46
C VAL A 21 7.73 -7.43 -5.82
N GLU A 22 8.37 -7.06 -4.71
CA GLU A 22 9.31 -7.95 -4.03
C GLU A 22 8.64 -9.22 -3.49
N GLN A 23 7.43 -9.09 -2.93
CA GLN A 23 6.68 -10.22 -2.40
C GLN A 23 6.17 -11.14 -3.52
N CYS A 24 5.70 -10.59 -4.65
CA CYS A 24 5.38 -11.39 -5.84
C CYS A 24 6.58 -12.24 -6.29
N ARG A 25 7.79 -11.66 -6.29
CA ARG A 25 9.02 -12.38 -6.62
C ARG A 25 9.27 -13.56 -5.67
N ARG A 26 9.07 -13.36 -4.38
CA ARG A 26 9.23 -14.43 -3.38
C ARG A 26 8.23 -15.56 -3.61
N VAL A 27 6.96 -15.24 -3.85
CA VAL A 27 5.91 -16.23 -4.11
C VAL A 27 6.21 -17.05 -5.37
N ALA A 28 6.58 -16.40 -6.46
CA ALA A 28 6.89 -17.10 -7.71
C ALA A 28 8.18 -17.94 -7.65
N TRP A 29 9.21 -17.46 -6.96
CA TRP A 29 10.42 -18.25 -6.75
C TRP A 29 10.11 -19.55 -6.00
N LEU A 30 9.29 -19.48 -4.95
CA LEU A 30 8.84 -20.65 -4.20
C LEU A 30 7.97 -21.59 -5.05
N SER A 31 7.21 -21.04 -5.99
CA SER A 31 6.26 -21.78 -6.84
C SER A 31 6.86 -22.30 -8.14
N ARG A 32 8.13 -21.97 -8.44
CA ARG A 32 8.83 -22.23 -9.71
C ARG A 32 8.16 -21.61 -10.95
N THR A 33 7.22 -20.70 -10.78
CA THR A 33 6.50 -19.99 -11.84
C THR A 33 7.27 -18.73 -12.27
N HIS A 34 8.23 -18.87 -13.20
CA HIS A 34 9.19 -17.79 -13.49
C HIS A 34 8.79 -16.87 -14.65
N ALA A 35 7.70 -17.13 -15.36
CA ALA A 35 7.33 -16.37 -16.55
C ALA A 35 6.52 -15.11 -16.18
N GLY A 36 7.16 -13.93 -16.20
CA GLY A 36 6.47 -12.62 -16.24
C GLY A 36 6.85 -11.60 -15.16
N ILE A 37 7.55 -12.00 -14.09
CA ILE A 37 7.92 -11.08 -12.99
C ILE A 37 9.04 -10.10 -13.36
N ALA A 38 9.96 -10.49 -14.26
CA ALA A 38 11.05 -9.62 -14.71
C ALA A 38 10.57 -8.27 -15.27
N ARG A 39 9.33 -8.19 -15.80
CA ARG A 39 8.75 -6.94 -16.33
C ARG A 39 8.28 -5.99 -15.23
N LEU A 40 7.98 -6.48 -14.03
CA LEU A 40 7.68 -5.64 -12.86
C LEU A 40 8.94 -4.98 -12.29
N GLU A 41 10.12 -5.59 -12.50
CA GLU A 41 11.40 -5.17 -11.93
C GLU A 41 11.95 -3.87 -12.54
N GLU A 42 11.80 -3.68 -13.86
CA GLU A 42 12.46 -2.60 -14.60
C GLU A 42 12.04 -1.18 -14.16
N ARG A 43 10.94 -1.06 -13.41
CA ARG A 43 10.35 0.22 -13.00
C ARG A 43 10.39 0.49 -11.49
N ALA A 44 10.74 -0.48 -10.66
CA ALA A 44 10.64 -0.33 -9.21
C ALA A 44 11.95 0.21 -8.60
N ARG A 45 11.88 1.37 -7.94
CA ARG A 45 12.93 1.81 -7.01
C ARG A 45 12.99 0.83 -5.83
N SER A 46 14.17 0.52 -5.30
CA SER A 46 14.32 -0.47 -4.22
C SER A 46 13.55 -0.07 -2.95
N VAL A 47 13.03 -1.07 -2.22
CA VAL A 47 12.31 -0.90 -0.94
C VAL A 47 13.12 -0.05 0.03
N ALA A 48 14.41 -0.36 0.20
CA ALA A 48 15.30 0.39 1.09
C ALA A 48 15.43 1.87 0.71
N ALA A 49 15.44 2.21 -0.58
CA ALA A 49 15.53 3.60 -1.01
C ALA A 49 14.23 4.38 -0.71
N TRP A 50 13.07 3.73 -0.79
CA TRP A 50 11.80 4.31 -0.38
C TRP A 50 11.71 4.49 1.14
N GLU A 51 12.10 3.49 1.91
CA GLU A 51 12.13 3.55 3.38
C GLU A 51 13.04 4.68 3.89
N ASN A 52 14.23 4.81 3.29
CA ASN A 52 15.13 5.93 3.57
C ASN A 52 14.48 7.28 3.24
N ASN A 53 13.85 7.41 2.07
CA ASN A 53 13.18 8.66 1.69
C ASN A 53 12.06 9.04 2.66
N ILE A 54 11.20 8.07 3.03
CA ILE A 54 10.11 8.29 4.00
C ILE A 54 10.67 8.66 5.38
N SER A 55 11.76 8.03 5.81
CA SER A 55 12.40 8.34 7.09
C SER A 55 12.91 9.79 7.11
N MET A 56 13.55 10.24 6.03
CA MET A 56 13.99 11.63 5.89
C MET A 56 12.82 12.62 5.90
N LEU A 57 11.73 12.31 5.18
CA LEU A 57 10.52 13.14 5.20
C LEU A 57 9.93 13.22 6.61
N ARG A 58 9.82 12.10 7.33
CA ARG A 58 9.30 12.06 8.70
C ARG A 58 10.14 12.87 9.70
N LEU A 59 11.45 12.99 9.48
CA LEU A 59 12.31 13.84 10.31
C LEU A 59 12.05 15.34 10.09
N ALA A 60 11.68 15.73 8.87
CA ALA A 60 11.35 17.11 8.52
C ALA A 60 9.91 17.52 8.88
N MET A 61 9.07 16.57 9.31
CA MET A 61 7.67 16.81 9.65
C MET A 61 7.47 17.10 11.14
N THR A 62 6.51 17.98 11.41
CA THR A 62 5.95 18.20 12.74
C THR A 62 5.16 16.99 13.23
N ALA A 63 4.78 16.98 14.51
CA ALA A 63 3.90 15.94 15.05
C ALA A 63 2.51 15.94 14.37
N GLU A 64 1.96 17.14 14.10
CA GLU A 64 0.66 17.30 13.46
C GLU A 64 0.68 16.80 12.00
N GLU A 65 1.72 17.12 11.23
CA GLU A 65 1.86 16.61 9.86
C GLU A 65 2.02 15.08 9.83
N ARG A 66 2.69 14.50 10.83
CA ARG A 66 2.83 13.04 10.95
C ARG A 66 1.48 12.36 11.27
N ALA A 67 0.67 12.98 12.14
CA ALA A 67 -0.70 12.53 12.41
C ALA A 67 -1.58 12.66 11.16
N GLU A 68 -1.51 13.78 10.43
CA GLU A 68 -2.22 13.95 9.16
C GLU A 68 -1.81 12.88 8.14
N LEU A 69 -0.51 12.64 7.96
CA LEU A 69 -0.02 11.59 7.05
C LEU A 69 -0.55 10.21 7.44
N LYS A 70 -0.52 9.87 8.72
CA LYS A 70 -1.04 8.60 9.25
C LYS A 70 -2.52 8.43 8.88
N ILE A 71 -3.35 9.44 9.17
CA ILE A 71 -4.79 9.42 8.88
C ILE A 71 -5.05 9.36 7.38
N LYS A 72 -4.36 10.17 6.57
CA LYS A 72 -4.51 10.14 5.11
C LYS A 72 -4.08 8.80 4.52
N ARG A 73 -3.02 8.17 5.06
CA ARG A 73 -2.62 6.83 4.62
C ARG A 73 -3.68 5.80 4.95
N ALA A 74 -4.26 5.81 6.16
CA ALA A 74 -5.34 4.91 6.55
C ALA A 74 -6.57 5.05 5.63
N ILE A 75 -7.00 6.30 5.36
CA ILE A 75 -8.13 6.57 4.45
C ILE A 75 -7.85 6.04 3.03
N TYR A 76 -6.63 6.24 2.52
CA TYR A 76 -6.24 5.72 1.21
C TYR A 76 -6.26 4.18 1.17
N LEU A 77 -5.76 3.53 2.22
CA LEU A 77 -5.79 2.06 2.31
C LEU A 77 -7.22 1.53 2.36
N ARG A 78 -8.12 2.16 3.14
CA ARG A 78 -9.54 1.77 3.16
C ARG A 78 -10.15 1.85 1.75
N MET A 79 -9.91 2.94 1.02
CA MET A 79 -10.38 3.09 -0.36
C MET A 79 -9.86 1.97 -1.29
N LEU A 80 -8.59 1.56 -1.14
CA LEU A 80 -8.04 0.46 -1.92
C LEU A 80 -8.69 -0.88 -1.56
N LEU A 81 -8.89 -1.15 -0.28
CA LEU A 81 -9.54 -2.37 0.21
C LEU A 81 -11.01 -2.43 -0.22
N ASP A 82 -11.74 -1.32 -0.21
CA ASP A 82 -13.11 -1.23 -0.69
C ASP A 82 -13.21 -1.55 -2.20
N SER A 83 -12.16 -1.25 -2.97
CA SER A 83 -12.09 -1.56 -4.40
C SER A 83 -11.59 -2.99 -4.69
N ALA A 84 -11.01 -3.68 -3.71
CA ALA A 84 -10.37 -4.98 -3.89
C ALA A 84 -11.31 -6.07 -4.45
N PRO A 85 -12.59 -6.18 -4.05
CA PRO A 85 -13.50 -7.19 -4.62
C PRO A 85 -13.62 -7.10 -6.15
N VAL A 86 -13.60 -5.90 -6.72
CA VAL A 86 -13.67 -5.69 -8.17
C VAL A 86 -12.35 -6.03 -8.85
N ARG A 87 -11.22 -5.67 -8.21
CA ARG A 87 -9.87 -5.94 -8.74
C ARG A 87 -9.51 -7.43 -8.72
N LEU A 88 -10.03 -8.16 -7.73
CA LEU A 88 -9.75 -9.59 -7.52
C LEU A 88 -10.78 -10.52 -8.17
N GLN A 89 -11.96 -10.04 -8.55
CA GLN A 89 -13.04 -10.84 -9.14
C GLN A 89 -12.74 -11.71 -10.39
N PRO A 90 -11.77 -11.38 -11.27
CA PRO A 90 -11.57 -12.16 -12.50
C PRO A 90 -11.00 -13.57 -12.30
N TRP A 91 -10.54 -13.94 -11.10
CA TRP A 91 -9.84 -15.20 -10.83
C TRP A 91 -10.62 -16.04 -9.82
N VAL A 92 -10.57 -17.37 -9.97
CA VAL A 92 -11.24 -18.30 -9.07
C VAL A 92 -10.18 -18.95 -8.17
N ASP A 93 -10.43 -19.03 -6.87
CA ASP A 93 -9.50 -19.64 -5.89
C ASP A 93 -9.14 -21.11 -6.18
N GLU A 94 -9.86 -21.75 -7.10
CA GLU A 94 -9.63 -23.12 -7.57
C GLU A 94 -8.52 -23.23 -8.63
N ASP A 95 -8.11 -22.10 -9.24
CA ASP A 95 -7.08 -22.08 -10.27
C ASP A 95 -5.66 -22.21 -9.66
N GLU A 96 -4.77 -22.96 -10.32
CA GLU A 96 -3.40 -23.14 -9.84
C GLU A 96 -2.61 -21.82 -9.87
N LEU A 97 -1.77 -21.61 -8.86
CA LEU A 97 -0.86 -20.46 -8.79
C LEU A 97 0.10 -20.38 -10.01
N ALA A 98 0.37 -21.50 -10.67
CA ALA A 98 1.17 -21.55 -11.89
C ALA A 98 0.49 -20.85 -13.08
N ASP A 99 -0.84 -20.86 -13.12
CA ASP A 99 -1.64 -20.30 -14.21
C ASP A 99 -2.09 -18.84 -13.91
N MET A 100 -1.83 -18.36 -12.69
CA MET A 100 -2.24 -17.04 -12.24
C MET A 100 -1.60 -15.91 -13.07
N PRO A 101 -2.40 -15.01 -13.65
CA PRO A 101 -1.89 -13.80 -14.29
C PRO A 101 -1.04 -12.98 -13.32
N VAL A 102 0.09 -12.46 -13.78
CA VAL A 102 0.98 -11.61 -12.95
C VAL A 102 0.25 -10.41 -12.36
N SER A 103 -0.71 -9.84 -13.10
CA SER A 103 -1.56 -8.76 -12.58
C SER A 103 -2.44 -9.21 -11.42
N HIS A 104 -2.95 -10.44 -11.46
CA HIS A 104 -3.77 -10.98 -10.39
C HIS A 104 -2.92 -11.32 -9.15
N LEU A 105 -1.76 -11.94 -9.33
CA LEU A 105 -0.79 -12.17 -8.25
C LEU A 105 -0.41 -10.85 -7.56
N PHE A 106 -0.18 -9.80 -8.35
CA PHE A 106 0.12 -8.47 -7.83
C PHE A 106 -1.03 -7.91 -6.99
N GLU A 107 -2.26 -7.91 -7.50
CA GLU A 107 -3.42 -7.41 -6.76
C GLU A 107 -3.67 -8.21 -5.48
N TRP A 108 -3.49 -9.53 -5.51
CA TRP A 108 -3.62 -10.39 -4.32
C TRP A 108 -2.58 -10.05 -3.24
N VAL A 109 -1.30 -9.97 -3.64
CA VAL A 109 -0.22 -9.58 -2.74
C VAL A 109 -0.41 -8.14 -2.22
N ALA A 110 -0.83 -7.21 -3.09
CA ALA A 110 -1.09 -5.83 -2.72
C ALA A 110 -2.21 -5.75 -1.69
N TYR A 111 -3.31 -6.47 -1.89
CA TYR A 111 -4.43 -6.54 -0.94
C TYR A 111 -3.99 -7.02 0.45
N ASP A 112 -3.20 -8.09 0.52
CA ASP A 112 -2.71 -8.62 1.79
C ASP A 112 -1.82 -7.61 2.53
N LEU A 113 -0.94 -6.92 1.79
CA LEU A 113 -0.07 -5.88 2.34
C LEU A 113 -0.86 -4.63 2.77
N GLU A 114 -1.85 -4.21 1.97
CA GLU A 114 -2.73 -3.07 2.23
C GLU A 114 -3.53 -3.29 3.53
N ARG A 115 -4.06 -4.50 3.72
CA ARG A 115 -4.79 -4.88 4.94
C ARG A 115 -3.89 -4.85 6.16
N LEU A 116 -2.72 -5.48 6.08
CA LEU A 116 -1.75 -5.51 7.19
C LEU A 116 -1.32 -4.09 7.58
N GLU A 117 -1.00 -3.24 6.60
CA GLU A 117 -0.59 -1.86 6.87
C GLU A 117 -1.73 -1.05 7.52
N LEU A 118 -2.98 -1.26 7.09
CA LEU A 118 -4.11 -0.57 7.69
C LEU A 118 -4.30 -0.99 9.16
N ASP A 119 -4.25 -2.29 9.45
CA ASP A 119 -4.36 -2.81 10.81
C ASP A 119 -3.24 -2.24 11.72
N GLU A 120 -2.00 -2.19 11.21
CA GLU A 120 -0.86 -1.60 11.91
C GLU A 120 -1.07 -0.10 12.19
N ILE A 121 -1.60 0.65 11.22
CA ILE A 121 -1.88 2.08 11.40
C ILE A 121 -2.99 2.28 12.43
N GLU A 122 -4.12 1.60 12.28
CA GLU A 122 -5.28 1.73 13.15
C GLU A 122 -4.93 1.36 14.61
N ALA A 123 -4.09 0.34 14.82
CA ALA A 123 -3.59 -0.05 16.14
C ALA A 123 -2.70 1.02 16.82
N THR A 124 -2.22 2.03 16.09
CA THR A 124 -1.35 3.10 16.61
C THR A 124 -2.04 4.46 16.69
N LEU A 125 -3.34 4.52 16.42
CA LEU A 125 -4.11 5.76 16.57
C LEU A 125 -4.32 6.07 18.05
N THR A 126 -4.14 7.33 18.41
CA THR A 126 -4.62 7.86 19.69
C THR A 126 -6.12 8.14 19.60
N GLU A 127 -6.83 8.23 20.73
CA GLU A 127 -8.28 8.55 20.76
C GLU A 127 -8.63 9.81 19.93
N ARG A 128 -7.77 10.83 19.97
CA ARG A 128 -7.94 12.05 19.18
C ARG A 128 -7.75 11.81 17.68
N GLU A 129 -6.77 10.99 17.29
CA GLU A 129 -6.55 10.62 15.89
C GLU A 129 -7.68 9.72 15.38
N GLU A 130 -8.19 8.79 16.18
CA GLU A 130 -9.35 7.93 15.84
C GLU A 130 -10.59 8.77 15.55
N ALA A 131 -10.93 9.71 16.44
CA ALA A 131 -12.08 10.59 16.24
C ALA A 131 -11.93 11.45 14.96
N ARG A 132 -10.71 11.91 14.66
CA ARG A 132 -10.41 12.63 13.42
C ARG A 132 -10.52 11.72 12.20
N TYR A 133 -9.96 10.52 12.27
CA TYR A 133 -10.02 9.51 11.22
C TYR A 133 -11.46 9.15 10.88
N ALA A 134 -12.30 8.83 11.87
CA ALA A 134 -13.70 8.50 11.67
C ALA A 134 -14.48 9.62 10.96
N ARG A 135 -14.25 10.88 11.35
CA ARG A 135 -14.85 12.04 10.69
C ARG A 135 -14.39 12.16 9.23
N GLU A 136 -13.07 12.12 9.00
CA GLU A 136 -12.50 12.34 7.67
C GLU A 136 -12.82 11.20 6.70
N VAL A 137 -12.98 9.96 7.17
CA VAL A 137 -13.46 8.84 6.33
C VAL A 137 -14.84 9.14 5.75
N GLY A 138 -15.76 9.68 6.56
CA GLY A 138 -17.11 10.01 6.10
C GLY A 138 -17.17 11.18 5.11
N GLU A 139 -16.15 12.05 5.10
CA GLU A 139 -16.07 13.24 4.25
C GLU A 139 -15.19 13.01 3.00
N PHE A 140 -14.48 11.88 2.92
CA PHE A 140 -13.49 11.63 1.88
C PHE A 140 -14.14 11.39 0.51
N LYS A 141 -13.73 12.19 -0.48
CA LYS A 141 -14.22 12.11 -1.88
C LYS A 141 -13.13 11.76 -2.90
N GLY A 142 -11.90 11.47 -2.44
CA GLY A 142 -10.73 11.28 -3.28
C GLY A 142 -9.53 12.12 -2.83
N PHE A 143 -8.33 11.75 -3.29
CA PHE A 143 -7.13 12.57 -3.16
C PHE A 143 -6.96 13.40 -4.43
N GLU A 144 -7.02 14.73 -4.31
CA GLU A 144 -6.63 15.68 -5.37
C GLU A 144 -5.10 15.80 -5.51
#